data_AF-A0A6A5BJB4-F1
#
_entry.id   AF-A0A6A5BJB4-F1
#
_cell.length_a   1.000
_cell.length_b   1.000
_cell.length_c   1.000
_cell.angle_alpha   90.00
_cell.angle_beta   90.00
_cell.angle_gamma   90.00
#
_symmetry.space_group_name_H-M   'P 1'
#
loop_
_entity.id
_entity.type
_entity.pdbx_description
1 polymer ?
#
loop_
_entity_poly.entity_id
_entity_poly.type
_entity_poly.pdbx_seq_one_letter_code
_entity_poly.pdbx_strand_id
1 'polypeptide(L)'
;MDGVIESKEHLCYPVIHEDPSISQIMKYTRPKELGYSALWSVGLGIFGYATGAPKRMPSAVVGACVGAVGGLIFSQYSSFLRLKGYKENRAELIKAGIISPEGSKRLVKVVKRRPLVSPQQAL
;
A
#
# COMPACT_ATOMS: atom_id res chain seq x y z
N MET A 1 13.96 17.41 15.54
CA MET A 1 13.79 16.36 16.57
C MET A 1 13.85 15.04 15.86
N ASP A 2 14.96 14.33 15.97
CA ASP A 2 15.18 13.06 15.28
C ASP A 2 14.43 11.96 16.02
N GLY A 3 13.22 11.66 15.54
CA GLY A 3 12.41 10.56 16.03
C GLY A 3 12.97 9.23 15.53
N VAL A 4 13.37 8.35 16.46
CA VAL A 4 13.70 6.96 16.15
C VAL A 4 12.42 6.26 15.71
N ILE A 5 12.37 5.77 14.47
CA ILE A 5 11.22 5.04 13.94
C ILE A 5 11.49 3.55 14.13
N GLU A 6 10.87 2.93 15.13
CA GLU A 6 11.01 1.49 15.34
C GLU A 6 10.29 0.70 14.25
N SER A 7 11.03 -0.15 13.53
CA SER A 7 10.48 -1.19 12.67
C SER A 7 10.41 -2.49 13.48
N LYS A 8 9.24 -3.17 13.52
CA LYS A 8 9.16 -4.53 14.08
C LYS A 8 10.13 -5.44 13.32
N GLU A 9 10.78 -6.37 14.01
CA GLU A 9 11.91 -7.16 13.48
C GLU A 9 11.63 -7.94 12.18
N HIS A 10 10.36 -8.19 11.86
CA HIS A 10 9.92 -8.91 10.67
C HIS A 10 9.56 -8.01 9.48
N LEU A 11 9.66 -6.68 9.62
CA LEU A 11 9.24 -5.71 8.61
C LEU A 11 10.43 -5.02 7.96
N CYS A 12 10.40 -4.93 6.62
CA CYS A 12 11.47 -4.32 5.83
C CYS A 12 11.48 -2.79 5.89
N TYR A 13 10.37 -2.17 6.31
CA TYR A 13 10.18 -0.72 6.37
C TYR A 13 9.52 -0.31 7.70
N PRO A 14 9.72 0.93 8.16
CA PRO A 14 9.12 1.41 9.41
C PRO A 14 7.59 1.38 9.36
N VAL A 15 6.95 1.09 10.50
CA VAL A 15 5.48 1.09 10.60
C VAL A 15 4.99 2.52 10.82
N ILE A 16 3.99 2.95 10.05
CA ILE A 16 3.32 4.25 10.24
C ILE A 16 2.09 4.07 11.15
N HIS A 17 1.28 3.05 10.84
CA HIS A 17 0.08 2.71 11.60
C HIS A 17 -0.02 1.18 11.74
N GLU A 18 -0.16 0.69 12.97
CA GLU A 18 -0.27 -0.75 13.24
C GLU A 18 -1.61 -1.32 12.77
N ASP A 19 -2.71 -0.59 12.98
CA ASP A 19 -4.04 -0.91 12.45
C ASP A 19 -4.68 0.32 11.81
N PRO A 20 -4.44 0.55 10.50
CA PRO A 20 -4.98 1.69 9.81
C PRO A 20 -6.47 1.53 9.52
N SER A 21 -7.26 2.56 9.82
CA SER A 21 -8.66 2.67 9.42
C SER A 21 -8.80 2.85 7.90
N ILE A 22 -9.95 2.48 7.32
CA ILE A 22 -10.22 2.62 5.88
C ILE A 22 -10.00 4.07 5.41
N SER A 23 -10.43 5.05 6.20
CA SER A 23 -10.23 6.48 5.92
C SER A 23 -8.74 6.84 5.83
N GLN A 24 -7.89 6.28 6.70
CA GLN A 24 -6.44 6.47 6.63
C GLN A 24 -5.85 5.80 5.38
N ILE A 25 -6.26 4.57 5.06
CA ILE A 25 -5.81 3.86 3.85
C ILE A 25 -6.12 4.68 2.60
N MET A 26 -7.35 5.23 2.49
CA MET A 26 -7.74 6.10 1.38
C MET A 26 -6.91 7.39 1.36
N LYS A 27 -6.68 8.02 2.50
CA LYS A 27 -5.86 9.25 2.61
C LYS A 27 -4.43 9.02 2.12
N TYR A 28 -3.85 7.86 2.36
CA TYR A 28 -2.47 7.52 1.96
C TYR A 28 -2.39 6.78 0.62
N THR A 29 -3.50 6.62 -0.10
CA THR A 29 -3.49 6.01 -1.44
C THR A 29 -2.80 6.94 -2.44
N ARG A 30 -1.84 6.40 -3.20
CA ARG A 30 -1.13 7.16 -4.22
C ARG A 30 -2.03 7.36 -5.45
N PRO A 31 -2.04 8.55 -6.08
CA PRO A 31 -2.86 8.81 -7.26
C PRO A 31 -2.49 7.91 -8.45
N LYS A 32 -1.21 7.54 -8.59
CA LYS A 32 -0.75 6.56 -9.59
C LYS A 32 -1.47 5.21 -9.45
N GLU A 33 -1.83 4.81 -8.24
CA GLU A 33 -2.49 3.53 -7.99
C GLU A 33 -4.00 3.56 -8.29
N LEU A 34 -4.62 4.73 -8.16
CA LEU A 34 -5.97 4.96 -8.69
C LEU A 34 -5.98 4.88 -10.23
N GLY A 35 -4.88 5.25 -10.89
CA GLY A 35 -4.72 5.02 -12.32
C GLY A 35 -4.80 3.53 -12.70
N TYR A 36 -4.31 2.63 -11.84
CA TYR A 36 -4.44 1.19 -12.09
C TYR A 36 -5.90 0.72 -12.06
N SER A 37 -6.77 1.30 -11.20
CA SER A 37 -8.17 0.87 -11.19
C SER A 37 -8.91 1.20 -12.48
N ALA A 38 -8.60 2.34 -13.10
CA ALA A 38 -9.10 2.67 -14.43
C ALA A 38 -8.60 1.68 -15.49
N LEU A 39 -7.30 1.32 -15.44
CA LEU A 39 -6.72 0.35 -16.37
C LEU A 39 -7.37 -1.04 -16.26
N TRP A 40 -7.60 -1.51 -15.03
CA TRP A 40 -8.29 -2.78 -14.78
C TRP A 40 -9.75 -2.74 -15.26
N SER A 41 -10.45 -1.63 -15.04
CA SER A 41 -11.81 -1.41 -15.53
C SER A 41 -11.88 -1.50 -17.06
N VAL A 42 -11.00 -0.78 -17.77
CA VAL A 42 -10.95 -0.82 -19.24
C VAL A 42 -10.58 -2.22 -19.74
N GLY A 43 -9.56 -2.85 -19.15
CA GLY A 43 -9.12 -4.19 -19.55
C GLY A 43 -10.22 -5.24 -19.42
N LEU A 44 -10.91 -5.29 -18.28
CA LEU A 44 -12.01 -6.23 -18.08
C LEU A 44 -13.28 -5.85 -18.85
N GLY A 45 -13.51 -4.56 -19.12
CA GLY A 45 -14.59 -4.12 -20.00
C GLY A 45 -14.42 -4.62 -21.43
N ILE A 46 -13.22 -4.50 -21.99
CA ILE A 46 -12.87 -5.03 -23.32
C ILE A 46 -13.03 -6.56 -23.34
N PHE A 47 -12.53 -7.25 -22.30
CA PHE A 47 -12.67 -8.69 -22.17
C PHE A 47 -14.14 -9.13 -22.11
N GLY A 48 -14.97 -8.43 -21.32
CA GLY A 48 -16.41 -8.67 -21.21
C GLY A 48 -17.16 -8.44 -22.53
N TYR A 49 -16.73 -7.45 -23.32
CA TYR A 49 -17.29 -7.21 -24.65
C TYR A 49 -16.95 -8.34 -25.63
N ALA A 50 -15.68 -8.78 -25.64
CA ALA A 50 -15.18 -9.80 -26.55
C ALA A 50 -15.82 -11.19 -26.30
N THR A 51 -16.00 -11.56 -25.03
CA THR A 51 -16.49 -12.89 -24.63
C THR A 51 -18.00 -12.96 -24.40
N GLY A 52 -18.67 -11.82 -24.25
CA GLY A 52 -20.05 -11.74 -23.79
C GLY A 52 -21.17 -12.00 -24.81
N ALA A 53 -20.92 -12.67 -25.94
CA ALA A 53 -21.97 -12.92 -26.93
C ALA A 53 -23.09 -13.84 -26.38
N PRO A 54 -24.38 -13.57 -26.66
CA PRO A 54 -24.92 -12.50 -27.51
C PRO A 54 -25.07 -11.12 -26.81
N LYS A 55 -24.99 -11.07 -25.48
CA LYS A 55 -25.19 -9.84 -24.67
C LYS A 55 -23.88 -9.09 -24.41
N ARG A 56 -23.19 -8.66 -25.47
CA ARG A 56 -21.86 -8.04 -25.38
C ARG A 56 -21.81 -6.77 -24.52
N MET A 57 -22.79 -5.88 -24.68
CA MET A 57 -22.80 -4.60 -23.94
C MET A 57 -23.03 -4.79 -22.43
N PRO A 58 -24.03 -5.56 -21.97
CA PRO A 58 -24.17 -5.90 -20.55
C PRO A 58 -22.91 -6.55 -19.97
N SER A 59 -22.32 -7.51 -20.68
CA SER A 59 -21.12 -8.20 -20.22
C SER A 59 -19.91 -7.26 -20.14
N ALA A 60 -19.77 -6.31 -21.06
CA ALA A 60 -18.74 -5.28 -21.01
C ALA A 60 -18.90 -4.36 -19.79
N VAL A 61 -20.14 -3.93 -19.49
CA VAL A 61 -20.43 -3.09 -18.32
C VAL A 61 -20.10 -3.83 -17.03
N VAL A 62 -20.54 -5.08 -16.90
CA VAL A 62 -20.22 -5.90 -15.72
C VAL A 62 -18.71 -6.11 -15.59
N GLY A 63 -18.02 -6.43 -16.68
CA GLY A 63 -16.56 -6.56 -16.71
C GLY A 63 -15.86 -5.28 -16.26
N ALA A 64 -16.31 -4.13 -16.74
CA ALA A 64 -15.76 -2.82 -16.36
C ALA A 64 -16.00 -2.51 -14.87
N CYS A 65 -17.18 -2.83 -14.33
CA CYS A 65 -17.49 -2.68 -12.90
C CYS A 65 -16.61 -3.58 -12.04
N VAL A 66 -16.45 -4.85 -12.42
CA VAL A 66 -15.57 -5.80 -11.73
C VAL A 66 -14.12 -5.32 -11.75
N GLY A 67 -13.64 -4.81 -12.89
CA GLY A 67 -12.29 -4.27 -13.00
C GLY A 67 -12.08 -3.00 -12.17
N ALA A 68 -13.07 -2.12 -12.12
CA ALA A 68 -13.02 -0.93 -11.29
C ALA A 68 -12.93 -1.30 -9.80
N VAL A 69 -13.81 -2.19 -9.32
CA VAL A 69 -13.82 -2.63 -7.91
C VAL A 69 -12.54 -3.39 -7.56
N GLY A 70 -12.13 -4.36 -8.39
CA GLY A 70 -10.90 -5.13 -8.17
C GLY A 70 -9.66 -4.25 -8.14
N GLY A 71 -9.57 -3.29 -9.06
CA GLY A 71 -8.48 -2.33 -9.09
C GLY A 71 -8.45 -1.39 -7.88
N LEU A 72 -9.62 -0.94 -7.40
CA LEU A 72 -9.72 -0.13 -6.18
C LEU A 72 -9.26 -0.94 -4.95
N ILE A 73 -9.72 -2.17 -4.79
CA ILE A 73 -9.29 -3.07 -3.70
C ILE A 73 -7.78 -3.27 -3.75
N PHE A 74 -7.20 -3.51 -4.93
CA PHE A 74 -5.77 -3.68 -5.09
C PHE A 74 -4.97 -2.42 -4.69
N SER A 75 -5.48 -1.23 -5.07
CA SER A 75 -4.86 0.05 -4.68
C SER A 75 -4.90 0.28 -3.16
N GLN A 76 -6.01 -0.05 -2.52
CA GLN A 76 -6.18 0.07 -1.07
C GLN A 76 -5.30 -0.94 -0.33
N TYR A 77 -5.22 -2.19 -0.82
CA TYR A 77 -4.36 -3.22 -0.25
C TYR A 77 -2.88 -2.84 -0.34
N SER A 78 -2.46 -2.27 -1.47
CA SER A 78 -1.08 -1.77 -1.62
C SER A 78 -0.77 -0.63 -0.64
N SER A 79 -1.73 0.25 -0.39
CA SER A 79 -1.60 1.32 0.59
C SER A 79 -1.54 0.80 2.02
N PHE A 80 -2.38 -0.18 2.35
CA PHE A 80 -2.35 -0.89 3.64
C PHE A 80 -0.98 -1.52 3.92
N LEU A 81 -0.42 -2.24 2.95
CA LEU A 81 0.90 -2.88 3.09
C LEU A 81 2.03 -1.86 3.33
N ARG A 82 1.94 -0.66 2.75
CA ARG A 82 2.92 0.41 3.01
C ARG A 82 2.78 1.00 4.40
N LEU A 83 1.56 1.22 4.87
CA LEU A 83 1.31 1.74 6.23
C LEU A 83 1.80 0.77 7.30
N LYS A 84 1.67 -0.55 7.05
CA LYS A 84 2.19 -1.62 7.90
C LYS A 84 3.68 -1.95 7.69
N GLY A 85 4.40 -1.25 6.81
CA GLY A 85 5.85 -1.45 6.64
C GLY A 85 6.27 -2.70 5.84
N TYR A 86 5.34 -3.37 5.15
CA TYR A 86 5.65 -4.49 4.25
C TYR A 86 6.17 -4.05 2.88
N LYS A 87 5.88 -2.80 2.48
CA LYS A 87 6.32 -2.18 1.22
C LYS A 87 6.98 -0.83 1.48
N GLU A 88 7.77 -0.37 0.52
CA GLU A 88 8.44 0.93 0.58
C GLU A 88 7.42 2.06 0.83
N ASN A 89 7.63 2.81 1.92
CA ASN A 89 6.69 3.79 2.43
C ASN A 89 7.29 5.18 2.68
N ARG A 90 8.39 5.55 1.99
CA ARG A 90 9.05 6.86 2.16
C ARG A 90 8.11 8.05 1.90
N ALA A 91 7.31 7.98 0.83
CA ALA A 91 6.39 9.05 0.48
C ALA A 91 5.31 9.24 1.55
N GLU A 92 4.88 8.15 2.17
CA GLU A 92 3.88 8.10 3.22
C GLU A 92 4.45 8.63 4.54
N LEU A 93 5.72 8.33 4.86
CA LEU A 93 6.44 8.91 6.01
C LEU A 93 6.58 10.43 5.89
N ILE A 94 6.90 10.93 4.69
CA ILE A 94 6.96 12.38 4.41
C ILE A 94 5.56 12.99 4.56
N LYS A 95 4.53 12.34 4.01
CA LYS A 95 3.13 12.81 4.11
C LYS A 95 2.60 12.79 5.55
N ALA A 96 3.13 11.92 6.40
CA ALA A 96 2.82 11.87 7.83
C ALA A 96 3.66 12.87 8.67
N GLY A 97 4.60 13.59 8.06
CA GLY A 97 5.47 14.54 8.78
C GLY A 97 6.54 13.86 9.65
N ILE A 98 6.77 12.56 9.49
CA ILE A 98 7.73 11.78 10.28
C ILE A 98 9.16 12.04 9.79
N ILE A 99 9.33 12.28 8.49
CA ILE A 99 10.64 12.52 7.86
C ILE A 99 10.56 13.81 7.02
N SER A 100 11.61 14.65 7.12
CA SER A 100 11.77 15.84 6.27
C SER A 100 11.99 15.45 4.80
N PRO A 101 11.40 16.16 3.81
CA PRO A 101 11.56 15.85 2.38
C PRO A 101 13.03 15.86 1.91
N GLU A 102 13.87 16.68 2.56
CA GLU A 102 15.32 16.79 2.30
C GLU A 102 16.15 15.68 2.99
N GLY A 103 15.52 14.86 3.82
CA GLY A 103 16.15 13.75 4.51
C GLY A 103 16.77 12.74 3.53
N SER A 104 18.08 12.53 3.67
CA SER A 104 18.88 11.58 2.90
C SER A 104 18.20 10.21 2.81
N LYS A 105 18.18 9.61 1.61
CA LYS A 105 17.64 8.25 1.35
C LYS A 105 18.25 7.17 2.27
N ARG A 106 19.41 7.44 2.89
CA ARG A 106 20.07 6.55 3.86
C ARG A 106 19.37 6.46 5.23
N LEU A 107 18.65 7.49 5.67
CA LEU A 107 18.00 7.52 6.99
C LEU A 107 16.87 6.49 7.12
N VAL A 108 16.26 6.11 6.00
CA VAL A 108 15.20 5.07 5.96
C VAL A 108 15.79 3.64 6.07
N LYS A 109 17.12 3.48 5.94
CA LYS A 109 17.80 2.18 5.96
C LYS A 109 18.26 1.73 7.36
N VAL A 110 17.87 2.42 8.43
CA VAL A 110 18.45 2.23 9.77
C VAL A 110 17.40 1.91 10.84
N VAL A 111 17.23 0.61 11.11
CA VAL A 111 17.35 0.08 12.48
C VAL A 111 18.32 -1.11 12.39
N LYS A 112 19.50 -0.93 12.97
CA LYS A 112 20.56 -1.94 13.06
C LYS A 112 20.04 -3.11 13.91
N ARG A 113 19.99 -4.32 13.34
CA ARG A 113 19.64 -5.58 14.04
C ARG A 113 20.32 -5.63 15.41
N ARG A 114 19.55 -5.52 16.50
CA ARG A 114 19.95 -6.11 17.78
C ARG A 114 19.14 -7.39 17.93
N PRO A 115 19.76 -8.56 18.12
CA PRO A 115 19.00 -9.74 18.52
C PRO A 115 18.34 -9.45 19.87
N LEU A 116 17.04 -9.72 19.98
CA LEU A 116 16.32 -9.79 21.25
C LEU A 116 16.88 -10.95 22.09
N VAL A 117 17.98 -10.71 22.78
CA VAL A 117 18.25 -11.44 24.02
C VAL A 117 17.60 -10.60 25.12
N SER A 118 16.44 -11.04 25.59
CA SER A 118 15.88 -10.49 26.82
C SER A 118 16.79 -10.93 27.99
N PRO A 119 17.27 -10.02 28.86
CA PRO A 119 18.03 -10.40 30.05
C PRO A 119 17.22 -11.22 31.07
N GLN A 120 15.94 -11.49 30.81
CA GLN A 120 15.04 -12.21 31.71
C GLN A 120 14.87 -13.70 31.38
N GLN A 121 15.64 -14.25 30.43
CA GLN A 121 15.65 -15.69 30.12
C GLN A 121 17.03 -16.35 30.30
N ALA A 122 17.95 -15.71 31.03
CA ALA A 122 19.30 -16.24 31.32
C ALA A 122 19.55 -16.43 32.82
N LEU A 123 18.52 -16.83 33.56
CA LEU A 123 18.60 -17.37 34.92
C LEU A 123 17.74 -18.61 35.03
#